data_AF-A0A0S7YQP4-F1
#
_entry.id   AF-A0A0S7YQP4-F1
#
_cell.length_a   1.000
_cell.length_b   1.000
_cell.length_c   1.000
_cell.angle_alpha   90.00
_cell.angle_beta   90.00
_cell.angle_gamma   90.00
#
_symmetry.space_group_name_H-M   'P 1'
#
loop_
_entity.id
_entity.type
_entity.pdbx_description
1 polymer ?
#
loop_
_entity_poly.entity_id
_entity_poly.type
_entity_poly.pdbx_seq_one_letter_code
_entity_poly.pdbx_strand_id
1 'polypeptide(L)'
;MNCRPIALCCLLLALPGFSLAQDAGGLLVAVKGRVWVQPPGAEEYRARAGEQLAAGTRIRTGADGQAEIELEDGSTLVVRDRSSIQLSGIRRQKERKTSLLIFFGRVWNKISRAVGKQARYEIHTPVLVAGVRGTRFEAGVGDDGSVRIVVQEGVVAVTGDRRGETLHRDQEIEADADGLSPLQATPEQVNWYQWRAGKRDRLRSEGRKIVNSFARRIDSRREKLSADRARQKEIEGLRAAALAAAREGDPEAVEQVRRYNDELVTIADRIADLGDAAGSQFGLVNHFAELAQDPDFQMVEGDYVKAEAARMLRIKEEFDRMVAEGTDISMEAMEKMLQEMSDGRRGSLRFKKGSSAQDLWGDEQKETTP
;
A
#
# COMPACT_ATOMS: atom_id res chain seq x y z
N MET A 1 -0.06 74.44 -2.44
CA MET A 1 -0.36 73.18 -1.74
C MET A 1 -1.12 72.29 -2.70
N ASN A 2 -0.48 71.30 -3.33
CA ASN A 2 -1.14 70.29 -4.17
C ASN A 2 -0.41 68.95 -3.96
N CYS A 3 -0.97 68.10 -3.11
CA CYS A 3 -0.50 66.74 -2.88
C CYS A 3 -0.91 65.84 -4.05
N ARG A 4 0.03 65.10 -4.62
CA ARG A 4 -0.22 63.98 -5.54
C ARG A 4 -0.17 62.66 -4.76
N PRO A 5 -1.13 61.74 -4.91
CA PRO A 5 -1.05 60.42 -4.27
C PRO A 5 -0.13 59.50 -5.09
N ILE A 6 0.78 58.82 -4.41
CA ILE A 6 1.63 57.76 -4.96
C ILE A 6 0.79 56.47 -4.94
N ALA A 7 0.47 55.96 -6.13
CA ALA A 7 -0.19 54.67 -6.29
C ALA A 7 0.84 53.55 -6.04
N LEU A 8 0.68 52.83 -4.93
CA LEU A 8 1.48 51.67 -4.56
C LEU A 8 0.95 50.46 -5.37
N CYS A 9 1.68 50.08 -6.41
CA CYS A 9 1.37 48.92 -7.24
C CYS A 9 1.87 47.65 -6.52
N CYS A 10 0.96 46.94 -5.84
CA CYS A 10 1.23 45.63 -5.24
C CYS A 10 1.42 44.59 -6.35
N LEU A 11 2.68 44.29 -6.66
CA LEU A 11 3.07 43.20 -7.54
C LEU A 11 2.85 41.86 -6.80
N LEU A 12 1.71 41.22 -7.06
CA LEU A 12 1.43 39.83 -6.67
C LEU A 12 2.42 38.89 -7.37
N LEU A 13 3.51 38.55 -6.69
CA LEU A 13 4.41 37.47 -7.07
C LEU A 13 3.65 36.14 -6.93
N ALA A 14 3.11 35.64 -8.05
CA ALA A 14 2.62 34.28 -8.15
C ALA A 14 3.82 33.33 -7.96
N LEU A 15 3.90 32.70 -6.79
CA LEU A 15 4.83 31.60 -6.56
C LEU A 15 4.45 30.46 -7.52
N PRO A 16 5.39 29.95 -8.33
CA PRO A 16 5.15 28.73 -9.09
C PRO A 16 4.90 27.61 -8.07
N GLY A 17 3.67 27.10 -8.04
CA GLY A 17 3.34 25.92 -7.26
C GLY A 17 4.28 24.80 -7.67
N PHE A 18 5.09 24.31 -6.74
CA PHE A 18 5.79 23.05 -6.88
C PHE A 18 4.70 21.97 -7.02
N SER A 19 4.34 21.65 -8.25
CA SER A 19 3.60 20.42 -8.54
C SER A 19 4.62 19.29 -8.33
N LEU A 20 4.66 18.74 -7.12
CA LEU A 20 5.27 17.43 -6.91
C LEU A 20 4.56 16.51 -7.92
N ALA A 21 5.34 15.94 -8.85
CA ALA A 21 4.83 14.93 -9.75
C ALA A 21 4.31 13.79 -8.89
N GLN A 22 2.99 13.70 -8.71
CA GLN A 22 2.38 12.55 -8.05
C GLN A 22 2.60 11.37 -8.99
N ASP A 23 3.28 10.33 -8.50
CA ASP A 23 3.50 9.10 -9.26
C ASP A 23 2.15 8.60 -9.81
N ALA A 24 2.11 8.27 -11.10
CA ALA A 24 0.89 7.80 -11.74
C ALA A 24 0.57 6.38 -11.25
N GLY A 25 -0.62 6.21 -10.66
CA GLY A 25 -1.15 4.92 -10.21
C GLY A 25 -1.86 4.13 -11.32
N GLY A 26 -2.32 4.81 -12.39
CA GLY A 26 -2.93 4.17 -13.55
C GLY A 26 -3.82 5.14 -14.36
N LEU A 27 -4.36 4.67 -15.47
CA LEU A 27 -5.32 5.38 -16.32
C LEU A 27 -6.72 4.79 -16.11
N LEU A 28 -7.72 5.63 -15.82
CA LEU A 28 -9.11 5.20 -15.75
C LEU A 28 -9.70 5.10 -17.16
N VAL A 29 -9.65 3.92 -17.77
CA VAL A 29 -10.01 3.69 -19.18
C VAL A 29 -11.52 3.77 -19.41
N ALA A 30 -12.32 3.19 -18.51
CA ALA A 30 -13.77 3.16 -18.66
C ALA A 30 -14.50 3.28 -17.33
N VAL A 31 -15.67 3.94 -17.38
CA VAL A 31 -16.57 4.13 -16.24
C VAL A 31 -17.99 3.81 -16.68
N LYS A 32 -18.68 2.97 -15.91
CA LYS A 32 -20.11 2.69 -16.07
C LYS A 32 -20.83 2.92 -14.75
N GLY A 33 -22.02 3.54 -14.82
CA GLY A 33 -22.86 3.79 -13.66
C GLY A 33 -22.21 4.74 -12.65
N ARG A 34 -22.44 4.50 -11.36
CA ARG A 34 -21.90 5.33 -10.30
C ARG A 34 -20.50 4.89 -9.86
N VAL A 35 -19.50 5.72 -10.18
CA VAL A 35 -18.11 5.57 -9.74
C VAL A 35 -17.61 6.90 -9.18
N TRP A 36 -16.86 6.82 -8.10
CA TRP A 36 -16.21 7.94 -7.44
C TRP A 36 -14.70 7.69 -7.31
N VAL A 37 -13.95 8.78 -7.39
CA VAL A 37 -12.49 8.82 -7.26
C VAL A 37 -12.15 9.81 -6.16
N GLN A 38 -11.23 9.42 -5.28
CA GLN A 38 -10.71 10.25 -4.21
C GLN A 38 -9.17 10.18 -4.23
N PRO A 39 -8.49 11.20 -4.80
CA PRO A 39 -7.05 11.30 -4.72
C PRO A 39 -6.57 11.52 -3.28
N PRO A 40 -5.30 11.22 -2.97
CA PRO A 40 -4.73 11.48 -1.65
C PRO A 40 -4.85 12.95 -1.26
N GLY A 41 -5.38 13.23 -0.06
CA GLY A 41 -5.52 14.59 0.46
C GLY A 41 -6.58 15.45 -0.25
N ALA A 42 -7.34 14.88 -1.18
CA ALA A 42 -8.40 15.57 -1.92
C ALA A 42 -9.80 15.03 -1.59
N GLU A 43 -10.82 15.82 -1.90
CA GLU A 43 -12.21 15.40 -1.77
C GLU A 43 -12.59 14.37 -2.85
N GLU A 44 -13.56 13.51 -2.52
CA GLU A 44 -14.11 12.55 -3.46
C GLU A 44 -14.97 13.25 -4.53
N TYR A 45 -14.81 12.85 -5.79
CA TYR A 45 -15.61 13.36 -6.91
C TYR A 45 -16.05 12.25 -7.86
N ARG A 46 -16.94 12.57 -8.81
CA ARG A 46 -17.46 11.64 -9.81
C ARG A 46 -16.39 11.33 -10.85
N ALA A 47 -16.07 10.05 -10.99
CA ALA A 47 -15.02 9.57 -11.87
C ALA A 47 -15.31 9.87 -13.34
N ARG A 48 -14.27 10.15 -14.12
CA ARG A 48 -14.35 10.41 -15.56
C ARG A 48 -13.38 9.53 -16.32
N ALA A 49 -13.87 8.81 -17.32
CA ALA A 49 -13.01 8.03 -18.20
C ALA A 49 -11.97 8.94 -18.88
N GLY A 50 -10.74 8.44 -19.02
CA GLY A 50 -9.58 9.14 -19.56
C GLY A 50 -8.74 9.90 -18.54
N GLU A 51 -9.14 9.97 -17.26
CA GLU A 51 -8.35 10.67 -16.24
C GLU A 51 -7.20 9.81 -15.69
N GLN A 52 -6.06 10.45 -15.45
CA GLN A 52 -4.91 9.82 -14.81
C GLN A 52 -5.16 9.74 -13.30
N LEU A 53 -5.01 8.55 -12.74
CA LEU A 53 -5.10 8.31 -11.31
C LEU A 53 -3.70 8.38 -10.71
N ALA A 54 -3.55 9.11 -9.61
CA ALA A 54 -2.31 9.14 -8.84
C ALA A 54 -2.20 7.89 -7.94
N ALA A 55 -0.97 7.54 -7.56
CA ALA A 55 -0.73 6.63 -6.44
C ALA A 55 -1.49 7.11 -5.18
N GLY A 56 -2.03 6.17 -4.41
CA GLY A 56 -2.87 6.43 -3.24
C GLY A 56 -4.33 6.79 -3.55
N THR A 57 -4.71 6.89 -4.82
CA THR A 57 -6.10 7.19 -5.21
C THR A 57 -7.05 6.06 -4.81
N ARG A 58 -8.13 6.41 -4.13
CA ARG A 58 -9.23 5.53 -3.80
C ARG A 58 -10.30 5.57 -4.90
N ILE A 59 -10.80 4.40 -5.28
CA ILE A 59 -11.88 4.25 -6.25
C ILE A 59 -13.03 3.50 -5.58
N ARG A 60 -14.24 4.06 -5.66
CA ARG A 60 -15.46 3.49 -5.08
C ARG A 60 -16.54 3.33 -6.15
N THR A 61 -17.20 2.18 -6.19
CA THR A 61 -18.28 1.87 -7.14
C THR A 61 -19.60 1.62 -6.42
N GLY A 62 -20.68 2.14 -6.99
CA GLY A 62 -22.05 1.90 -6.52
C GLY A 62 -22.61 0.54 -6.96
N ALA A 63 -23.90 0.30 -6.69
CA ALA A 63 -24.60 -0.92 -7.07
C ALA A 63 -24.67 -1.19 -8.58
N ASP A 64 -24.59 -0.13 -9.39
CA ASP A 64 -24.57 -0.10 -10.85
C ASP A 64 -23.19 0.29 -11.41
N GLY A 65 -22.21 0.48 -10.52
CA GLY A 65 -20.89 1.04 -10.82
C GLY A 65 -19.90 0.00 -11.32
N GLN A 66 -19.08 0.37 -12.30
CA GLN A 66 -17.93 -0.40 -12.75
C GLN A 66 -16.85 0.53 -13.27
N ALA A 67 -15.60 0.24 -12.95
CA ALA A 67 -14.43 0.98 -13.43
C ALA A 67 -13.40 0.03 -14.05
N GLU A 68 -12.80 0.42 -15.17
CA GLU A 68 -11.67 -0.26 -15.79
C GLU A 68 -10.45 0.64 -15.71
N ILE A 69 -9.37 0.09 -15.16
CA ILE A 69 -8.11 0.81 -14.91
C ILE A 69 -6.98 0.06 -15.61
N GLU A 70 -6.18 0.79 -16.36
CA GLU A 70 -4.94 0.29 -16.96
C GLU A 70 -3.74 0.83 -16.17
N LEU A 71 -2.84 -0.06 -15.77
CA LEU A 71 -1.64 0.30 -15.02
C LEU A 71 -0.48 0.57 -15.99
N GLU A 72 0.57 1.23 -15.51
CA GLU A 72 1.74 1.58 -16.34
C GLU A 72 2.44 0.36 -16.96
N ASP A 73 2.33 -0.81 -16.33
CA ASP A 73 2.92 -2.07 -16.80
C ASP A 73 2.03 -2.83 -17.81
N GLY A 74 0.91 -2.24 -18.24
CA GLY A 74 -0.07 -2.84 -19.15
C GLY A 74 -1.00 -3.85 -18.47
N SER A 75 -0.97 -3.97 -17.14
CA SER A 75 -1.98 -4.73 -16.40
C SER A 75 -3.34 -4.02 -16.43
N THR A 76 -4.42 -4.82 -16.43
CA THR A 76 -5.79 -4.30 -16.44
C THR A 76 -6.54 -4.75 -15.21
N LEU A 77 -7.22 -3.81 -14.55
CA LEU A 77 -8.06 -4.03 -13.39
C LEU A 77 -9.50 -3.64 -13.73
N VAL A 78 -10.46 -4.49 -13.35
CA VAL A 78 -11.89 -4.16 -13.49
C VAL A 78 -12.53 -4.22 -12.10
N VAL A 79 -12.79 -3.04 -11.55
CA VAL A 79 -13.48 -2.85 -10.27
C VAL A 79 -14.98 -3.03 -10.50
N ARG A 80 -15.57 -4.02 -9.84
CA ARG A 80 -16.99 -4.38 -10.00
C ARG A 80 -17.90 -3.55 -9.09
N ASP A 81 -19.20 -3.79 -9.18
CA ASP A 81 -20.21 -3.13 -8.35
C ASP A 81 -19.94 -3.28 -6.85
N ARG A 82 -20.33 -2.26 -6.08
CA ARG A 82 -20.21 -2.22 -4.61
C ARG A 82 -18.79 -2.57 -4.13
N SER A 83 -17.82 -1.86 -4.67
CA SER A 83 -16.41 -2.07 -4.32
C SER A 83 -15.76 -0.77 -3.88
N SER A 84 -14.76 -0.89 -3.02
CA SER A 84 -13.88 0.20 -2.63
C SER A 84 -12.46 -0.32 -2.60
N ILE A 85 -11.61 0.29 -3.42
CA ILE A 85 -10.21 -0.07 -3.58
C ILE A 85 -9.33 1.17 -3.47
N GLN A 86 -8.04 0.97 -3.26
CA GLN A 86 -7.04 2.00 -3.36
C GLN A 86 -5.84 1.50 -4.16
N LEU A 87 -5.43 2.29 -5.14
CA LEU A 87 -4.17 2.06 -5.85
C LEU A 87 -3.05 2.46 -4.90
N SER A 88 -2.18 1.55 -4.49
CA SER A 88 -0.98 1.89 -3.73
C SER A 88 0.19 1.91 -4.70
N GLY A 89 0.76 3.09 -4.90
CA GLY A 89 1.93 3.29 -5.75
C GLY A 89 3.12 3.62 -4.88
N ILE A 90 3.61 2.62 -4.14
CA ILE A 90 4.89 2.77 -3.44
C ILE A 90 5.97 2.21 -4.37
N ARG A 91 6.67 3.10 -5.09
CA ARG A 91 8.00 2.77 -5.58
C ARG A 91 8.89 2.55 -4.36
N ARG A 92 9.15 1.29 -4.00
CA ARG A 92 10.18 0.97 -3.00
C ARG A 92 11.55 1.13 -3.63
N GLN A 93 12.50 1.61 -2.84
CA GLN A 93 13.83 2.06 -3.27
C GLN A 93 14.65 0.98 -4.02
N LYS A 94 14.30 -0.31 -3.95
CA LYS A 94 15.01 -1.43 -4.62
C LYS A 94 14.21 -2.18 -5.70
N GLU A 95 12.87 -2.12 -5.71
CA GLU A 95 12.01 -2.87 -6.65
C GLU A 95 10.77 -2.05 -7.04
N ARG A 96 10.38 -2.09 -8.33
CA ARG A 96 9.08 -1.60 -8.78
C ARG A 96 7.99 -2.55 -8.28
N LYS A 97 7.32 -2.17 -7.19
CA LYS A 97 6.18 -2.88 -6.61
C LYS A 97 4.91 -2.11 -6.93
N THR A 98 3.92 -2.81 -7.47
CA THR A 98 2.56 -2.27 -7.69
C THR A 98 1.66 -2.96 -6.69
N SER A 99 1.01 -2.20 -5.82
CA SER A 99 0.09 -2.75 -4.83
C SER A 99 -1.34 -2.24 -5.01
N LEU A 100 -2.30 -3.13 -4.82
CA LEU A 100 -3.71 -2.82 -4.82
C LEU A 100 -4.28 -3.18 -3.45
N LEU A 101 -4.92 -2.22 -2.79
CA LEU A 101 -5.65 -2.47 -1.55
C LEU A 101 -7.13 -2.66 -1.89
N ILE A 102 -7.71 -3.78 -1.48
CA ILE A 102 -9.15 -4.00 -1.58
C ILE A 102 -9.75 -3.92 -0.17
N PHE A 103 -10.61 -2.93 0.05
CA PHE A 103 -11.30 -2.76 1.32
C PHE A 103 -12.51 -3.68 1.41
N PHE A 104 -13.33 -3.66 0.36
CA PHE A 104 -14.47 -4.54 0.15
C PHE A 104 -14.84 -4.54 -1.34
N GLY A 105 -15.64 -5.52 -1.76
CA GLY A 105 -16.11 -5.68 -3.14
C GLY A 105 -15.26 -6.61 -3.95
N ARG A 106 -15.15 -6.39 -5.28
CA ARG A 106 -14.51 -7.33 -6.20
C ARG A 106 -13.70 -6.63 -7.27
N VAL A 107 -12.57 -7.24 -7.59
CA VAL A 107 -11.69 -6.82 -8.68
C VAL A 107 -11.35 -8.03 -9.52
N TRP A 108 -11.62 -7.92 -10.82
CA TRP A 108 -11.05 -8.84 -11.80
C TRP A 108 -9.72 -8.27 -12.28
N ASN A 109 -8.70 -9.11 -12.36
CA ASN A 109 -7.33 -8.70 -12.61
C ASN A 109 -6.77 -9.49 -13.80
N LYS A 110 -6.14 -8.78 -14.73
CA LYS A 110 -5.27 -9.36 -15.76
C LYS A 110 -3.91 -8.71 -15.62
N ILE A 111 -3.00 -9.42 -14.95
CA ILE A 111 -1.68 -8.91 -14.63
C ILE A 111 -0.72 -9.27 -15.76
N SER A 112 -0.03 -8.26 -16.28
CA SER A 112 0.95 -8.47 -17.34
C SER A 112 2.13 -9.29 -16.81
N ARG A 113 2.75 -10.06 -17.70
CA ARG A 113 4.06 -10.68 -17.43
C ARG A 113 5.12 -9.63 -17.73
N ALA A 114 5.33 -8.68 -16.83
CA ALA A 114 6.43 -7.74 -17.00
C ALA A 114 7.76 -8.53 -17.15
N VAL A 115 8.53 -8.18 -18.17
CA VAL A 115 9.83 -8.80 -18.48
C VAL A 115 10.85 -8.31 -17.45
N GLY A 116 11.04 -9.07 -16.38
CA GLY A 116 12.02 -8.80 -15.34
C GLY A 116 11.82 -9.67 -14.10
N LYS A 117 12.90 -10.00 -13.39
CA LYS A 117 12.87 -10.78 -12.13
C LYS A 117 12.30 -9.96 -10.94
N GLN A 118 12.08 -8.64 -11.08
CA GLN A 118 11.83 -7.70 -9.97
C GLN A 118 10.44 -7.03 -9.89
N ALA A 119 9.57 -7.10 -10.90
CA ALA A 119 8.24 -6.51 -10.80
C ALA A 119 7.31 -7.43 -9.99
N ARG A 120 6.83 -6.96 -8.83
CA ARG A 120 5.87 -7.67 -7.97
C ARG A 120 4.54 -6.93 -7.96
N TYR A 121 3.48 -7.62 -8.36
CA TYR A 121 2.11 -7.16 -8.15
C TYR A 121 1.56 -7.80 -6.88
N GLU A 122 1.08 -6.99 -5.95
CA GLU A 122 0.48 -7.47 -4.70
C GLU A 122 -0.94 -6.95 -4.52
N ILE A 123 -1.84 -7.83 -4.10
CA ILE A 123 -3.15 -7.42 -3.57
C ILE A 123 -3.13 -7.55 -2.06
N HIS A 124 -3.32 -6.42 -1.39
CA HIS A 124 -3.56 -6.37 0.03
C HIS A 124 -5.07 -6.45 0.28
N THR A 125 -5.46 -7.35 1.17
CA THR A 125 -6.82 -7.50 1.65
C THR A 125 -6.81 -7.45 3.17
N PRO A 126 -7.98 -7.35 3.84
CA PRO A 126 -8.02 -7.23 5.29
C PRO A 126 -7.45 -8.44 6.06
N VAL A 127 -7.36 -9.63 5.44
CA VAL A 127 -6.91 -10.86 6.11
C VAL A 127 -5.78 -11.63 5.42
N LEU A 128 -5.43 -11.30 4.16
CA LEU A 128 -4.29 -11.89 3.44
C LEU A 128 -3.65 -10.91 2.45
N VAL A 129 -2.44 -11.25 2.01
CA VAL A 129 -1.74 -10.61 0.88
C VAL A 129 -1.61 -11.63 -0.24
N ALA A 130 -1.88 -11.23 -1.48
CA ALA A 130 -1.72 -12.07 -2.66
C ALA A 130 -0.61 -11.51 -3.56
N GLY A 131 0.49 -12.24 -3.69
CA GLY A 131 1.55 -11.99 -4.66
C GLY A 131 1.24 -12.64 -6.00
N VAL A 132 1.29 -11.86 -7.07
CA VAL A 132 0.81 -12.26 -8.39
C VAL A 132 1.87 -12.04 -9.44
N ARG A 133 2.01 -13.01 -10.35
CA ARG A 133 2.90 -12.88 -11.50
C ARG A 133 2.25 -13.48 -12.75
N GLY A 134 1.83 -12.61 -13.67
CA GLY A 134 1.36 -13.02 -15.00
C GLY A 134 0.09 -13.88 -14.97
N THR A 135 -0.94 -13.38 -14.30
CA THR A 135 -2.12 -14.16 -13.88
C THR A 135 -3.41 -13.45 -14.28
N ARG A 136 -4.42 -14.23 -14.65
CA ARG A 136 -5.82 -13.81 -14.71
C ARG A 136 -6.57 -14.41 -13.52
N PHE A 137 -7.09 -13.56 -12.65
CA PHE A 137 -7.76 -13.98 -11.42
C PHE A 137 -8.78 -12.93 -10.97
N GLU A 138 -9.73 -13.35 -10.15
CA GLU A 138 -10.67 -12.44 -9.47
C GLU A 138 -10.46 -12.53 -7.96
N ALA A 139 -10.39 -11.37 -7.31
CA ALA A 139 -10.30 -11.25 -5.86
C ALA A 139 -11.54 -10.53 -5.34
N GLY A 140 -12.18 -11.12 -4.33
CA GLY A 140 -13.33 -10.55 -3.65
C GLY A 140 -13.09 -10.43 -2.16
N VAL A 141 -13.53 -9.32 -1.58
CA VAL A 141 -13.58 -9.06 -0.14
C VAL A 141 -15.03 -8.81 0.24
N GLY A 142 -15.59 -9.67 1.09
CA GLY A 142 -16.97 -9.58 1.57
C GLY A 142 -17.16 -8.44 2.56
N ASP A 143 -18.43 -8.10 2.82
CA ASP A 143 -18.77 -7.08 3.81
C ASP A 143 -18.22 -7.43 5.19
N ASP A 144 -18.10 -8.72 5.54
CA ASP A 144 -17.51 -9.23 6.80
C ASP A 144 -15.97 -9.30 6.81
N GLY A 145 -15.31 -8.88 5.73
CA GLY A 145 -13.86 -8.98 5.55
C GLY A 145 -13.34 -10.36 5.13
N SER A 146 -14.21 -11.35 4.89
CA SER A 146 -13.79 -12.59 4.25
C SER A 146 -13.26 -12.32 2.85
N VAL A 147 -12.25 -13.08 2.44
CA VAL A 147 -11.61 -12.97 1.13
C VAL A 147 -11.89 -14.25 0.35
N ARG A 148 -12.13 -14.11 -0.95
CA ARG A 148 -12.12 -15.23 -1.90
C ARG A 148 -11.25 -14.86 -3.09
N ILE A 149 -10.36 -15.76 -3.50
CA ILE A 149 -9.53 -15.62 -4.69
C ILE A 149 -9.82 -16.79 -5.61
N VAL A 150 -10.07 -16.49 -6.88
CA VAL A 150 -10.33 -17.48 -7.94
C VAL A 150 -9.34 -17.26 -9.07
N VAL A 151 -8.53 -18.27 -9.40
CA VAL A 151 -7.48 -18.17 -10.41
C VAL A 151 -7.92 -18.83 -11.71
N GLN A 152 -8.03 -18.06 -12.79
CA GLN A 152 -8.35 -18.60 -14.12
C GLN A 152 -7.11 -18.96 -14.93
N GLU A 153 -6.03 -18.19 -14.81
CA GLU A 153 -4.76 -18.47 -15.49
C GLU A 153 -3.58 -17.99 -14.65
N GLY A 154 -2.47 -18.72 -14.67
CA GLY A 154 -1.25 -18.33 -13.96
C GLY A 154 -1.19 -18.89 -12.54
N VAL A 155 -0.51 -18.16 -11.66
CA VAL A 155 -0.25 -18.57 -10.27
C VAL A 155 -0.46 -17.37 -9.35
N VAL A 156 -1.07 -17.61 -8.19
CA VAL A 156 -1.22 -16.63 -7.10
C VAL A 156 -0.68 -17.23 -5.82
N ALA A 157 0.31 -16.58 -5.22
CA ALA A 157 0.79 -16.94 -3.89
C ALA A 157 0.04 -16.08 -2.86
N VAL A 158 -0.66 -16.71 -1.93
CA VAL A 158 -1.37 -16.01 -0.84
C VAL A 158 -0.64 -16.22 0.47
N THR A 159 -0.57 -15.18 1.29
CA THR A 159 0.00 -15.22 2.64
C THR A 159 -1.00 -14.63 3.62
N GLY A 160 -1.50 -15.47 4.53
CA GLY A 160 -2.27 -15.03 5.70
C GLY A 160 -1.37 -14.99 6.94
N ASP A 161 -1.95 -14.64 8.09
CA ASP A 161 -1.20 -14.46 9.34
C ASP A 161 -0.39 -15.70 9.81
N ARG A 162 -0.87 -16.91 9.50
CA ARG A 162 -0.31 -18.17 10.01
C ARG A 162 0.41 -19.04 8.99
N ARG A 163 0.01 -18.95 7.72
CA ARG A 163 0.52 -19.80 6.64
C ARG A 163 0.31 -19.12 5.29
N GLY A 164 1.10 -19.54 4.31
CA GLY A 164 0.89 -19.22 2.91
C GLY A 164 0.36 -20.42 2.13
N GLU A 165 -0.20 -20.15 0.96
CA GLU A 165 -0.64 -21.16 -0.02
C GLU A 165 -0.37 -20.67 -1.44
N THR A 166 -0.24 -21.60 -2.38
CA THR A 166 -0.07 -21.27 -3.80
C THR A 166 -1.25 -21.83 -4.61
N LEU A 167 -1.96 -20.93 -5.28
CA LEU A 167 -3.08 -21.25 -6.16
C LEU A 167 -2.58 -21.30 -7.60
N HIS A 168 -2.95 -22.37 -8.28
CA HIS A 168 -2.78 -22.55 -9.72
C HIS A 168 -4.11 -22.28 -10.44
N ARG A 169 -4.08 -22.36 -11.77
CA ARG A 169 -5.28 -22.35 -12.61
C ARG A 169 -6.37 -23.30 -12.06
N ASP A 170 -7.61 -22.85 -12.16
CA ASP A 170 -8.83 -23.56 -11.78
C ASP A 170 -8.88 -23.91 -10.28
N GLN A 171 -8.14 -23.16 -9.46
CA GLN A 171 -8.20 -23.25 -8.00
C GLN A 171 -8.74 -21.96 -7.38
N GLU A 172 -9.37 -22.15 -6.24
CA GLU A 172 -9.81 -21.07 -5.38
C GLU A 172 -9.43 -21.29 -3.92
N ILE A 173 -9.39 -20.19 -3.18
CA ILE A 173 -9.22 -20.20 -1.73
C ILE A 173 -10.14 -19.15 -1.12
N GLU A 174 -10.66 -19.48 0.06
CA GLU A 174 -11.28 -18.50 0.95
C GLU A 174 -10.42 -18.27 2.19
N ALA A 175 -10.52 -17.07 2.75
CA ALA A 175 -9.93 -16.74 4.02
C ALA A 175 -10.84 -15.82 4.82
N ASP A 176 -10.71 -15.84 6.14
CA ASP A 176 -11.33 -14.87 7.00
C ASP A 176 -10.43 -14.55 8.21
N ALA A 177 -11.01 -14.00 9.26
CA ALA A 177 -10.29 -13.69 10.49
C ALA A 177 -9.63 -14.93 11.13
N ASP A 178 -10.16 -16.12 10.87
CA ASP A 178 -9.65 -17.41 11.35
C ASP A 178 -8.66 -18.06 10.37
N GLY A 179 -8.26 -17.35 9.31
CA GLY A 179 -7.15 -17.73 8.44
C GLY A 179 -7.57 -18.36 7.11
N LEU A 180 -6.62 -19.02 6.44
CA LEU A 180 -6.82 -19.61 5.11
C LEU A 180 -7.60 -20.93 5.20
N SER A 181 -8.73 -21.03 4.52
CA SER A 181 -9.44 -22.29 4.26
C SER A 181 -8.59 -23.23 3.39
N PRO A 182 -8.92 -24.53 3.33
CA PRO A 182 -8.28 -25.45 2.38
C PRO A 182 -8.49 -24.99 0.93
N LEU A 183 -7.50 -25.28 0.07
CA LEU A 183 -7.59 -25.07 -1.37
C LEU A 183 -8.72 -25.91 -1.97
N GLN A 184 -9.47 -25.32 -2.92
CA GLN A 184 -10.58 -25.99 -3.60
C GLN A 184 -10.45 -25.82 -5.11
N ALA A 185 -11.08 -26.73 -5.87
CA ALA A 185 -11.26 -26.55 -7.30
C ALA A 185 -12.29 -25.44 -7.56
N THR A 186 -12.06 -24.63 -8.58
CA THR A 186 -13.00 -23.58 -8.98
C THR A 186 -14.27 -24.23 -9.52
N PRO A 187 -15.47 -23.86 -9.03
CA PRO A 187 -16.72 -24.36 -9.59
C PRO A 187 -16.89 -23.84 -11.02
N GLU A 188 -17.60 -24.60 -11.86
CA GLU A 188 -17.88 -24.23 -13.26
C GLU A 188 -18.51 -22.82 -13.38
N GLN A 189 -19.34 -22.45 -12.40
CA GLN A 189 -19.91 -21.10 -12.28
C GLN A 189 -19.64 -20.53 -10.89
N VAL A 190 -18.84 -19.47 -10.83
CA VAL A 190 -18.59 -18.74 -9.58
C VAL A 190 -19.72 -17.74 -9.34
N ASN A 191 -20.59 -18.04 -8.38
CA ASN A 191 -21.68 -17.14 -7.99
C ASN A 191 -21.24 -16.13 -6.92
N TRP A 192 -20.60 -15.05 -7.37
CA TRP A 192 -20.17 -13.95 -6.50
C TRP A 192 -21.33 -13.24 -5.78
N TYR A 193 -22.52 -13.23 -6.36
CA TYR A 193 -23.69 -12.60 -5.74
C TYR A 193 -24.14 -13.37 -4.50
N GLN A 194 -24.28 -14.69 -4.62
CA GLN A 194 -24.64 -15.56 -3.50
C GLN A 194 -23.55 -15.55 -2.43
N TRP A 195 -22.27 -15.61 -2.82
CA TRP A 195 -21.16 -15.52 -1.88
C TRP A 195 -21.22 -14.21 -1.08
N ARG A 196 -21.36 -13.06 -1.75
CA ARG A 196 -21.47 -11.75 -1.09
C ARG A 196 -22.69 -11.66 -0.18
N ALA A 197 -23.84 -12.18 -0.61
CA ALA A 197 -25.04 -12.21 0.23
C ALA A 197 -24.78 -12.97 1.54
N GLY A 198 -24.14 -14.14 1.49
CA GLY A 198 -23.78 -14.89 2.68
C GLY A 198 -22.82 -14.14 3.61
N LYS A 199 -21.81 -13.45 3.06
CA LYS A 199 -20.89 -12.62 3.87
C LYS A 199 -21.60 -11.41 4.51
N ARG A 200 -22.55 -10.81 3.80
CA ARG A 200 -23.39 -9.72 4.31
C ARG A 200 -24.28 -10.19 5.46
N ASP A 201 -24.90 -11.36 5.32
CA ASP A 201 -25.73 -11.97 6.37
C ASP A 201 -24.89 -12.34 7.61
N ARG A 202 -23.68 -12.86 7.40
CA ARG A 202 -22.73 -13.13 8.49
C ARG A 202 -22.30 -11.86 9.21
N LEU A 203 -22.01 -10.77 8.50
CA LEU A 203 -21.72 -9.49 9.17
C LEU A 203 -22.92 -9.00 9.99
N ARG A 204 -24.14 -9.16 9.45
CA ARG A 204 -25.37 -8.78 10.16
C ARG A 204 -25.53 -9.54 11.48
N SER A 205 -25.26 -10.85 11.50
CA SER A 205 -25.47 -11.69 12.68
C SER A 205 -24.27 -11.76 13.64
N GLU A 206 -23.04 -11.69 13.12
CA GLU A 206 -21.79 -11.86 13.88
C GLU A 206 -20.96 -10.57 14.00
N GLY A 207 -21.56 -9.40 13.74
CA GLY A 207 -20.85 -8.11 13.65
C GLY A 207 -19.88 -7.84 14.80
N ARG A 208 -20.30 -8.06 16.06
CA ARG A 208 -19.45 -7.93 17.26
C ARG A 208 -18.20 -8.82 17.19
N LYS A 209 -18.35 -10.09 16.83
CA LYS A 209 -17.23 -11.05 16.77
C LYS A 209 -16.24 -10.64 15.68
N ILE A 210 -16.77 -10.28 14.51
CA ILE A 210 -15.97 -9.85 13.35
C ILE A 210 -15.19 -8.59 13.69
N VAL A 211 -15.85 -7.52 14.15
CA VAL A 211 -15.18 -6.25 14.46
C VAL A 211 -14.10 -6.42 15.53
N ASN A 212 -14.34 -7.25 16.55
CA ASN A 212 -13.36 -7.54 17.60
C ASN A 212 -12.14 -8.32 17.07
N SER A 213 -12.32 -9.14 16.03
CA SER A 213 -11.19 -9.83 15.40
C SER A 213 -10.27 -8.85 14.65
N PHE A 214 -10.86 -7.84 13.99
CA PHE A 214 -10.12 -6.78 13.33
C PHE A 214 -9.45 -5.84 14.34
N ALA A 215 -10.12 -5.53 15.46
CA ALA A 215 -9.53 -4.75 16.55
C ALA A 215 -8.23 -5.38 17.07
N ARG A 216 -8.22 -6.67 17.39
CA ARG A 216 -7.01 -7.39 17.82
C ARG A 216 -5.89 -7.34 16.78
N ARG A 217 -6.24 -7.45 15.50
CA ARG A 217 -5.27 -7.39 14.39
C ARG A 217 -4.67 -5.99 14.23
N ILE A 218 -5.48 -4.95 14.35
CA ILE A 218 -5.05 -3.55 14.29
C ILE A 218 -4.15 -3.22 15.50
N ASP A 219 -4.55 -3.64 16.71
CA ASP A 219 -3.74 -3.45 17.92
C ASP A 219 -2.37 -4.14 17.80
N SER A 220 -2.34 -5.39 17.33
CA SER A 220 -1.08 -6.13 17.10
C SER A 220 -0.19 -5.47 16.04
N ARG A 221 -0.78 -4.92 14.96
CA ARG A 221 -0.01 -4.18 13.94
C ARG A 221 0.54 -2.86 14.50
N ARG A 222 -0.23 -2.14 15.30
CA ARG A 222 0.23 -0.92 15.98
C ARG A 222 1.42 -1.21 16.88
N GLU A 223 1.39 -2.31 17.63
CA GLU A 223 2.52 -2.74 18.47
C GLU A 223 3.78 -3.03 17.65
N LYS A 224 3.64 -3.76 16.53
CA LYS A 224 4.75 -4.02 15.60
C LYS A 224 5.34 -2.74 15.02
N LEU A 225 4.47 -1.82 14.56
CA LEU A 225 4.89 -0.53 14.03
C LEU A 225 5.63 0.29 15.08
N SER A 226 5.13 0.30 16.33
CA SER A 226 5.80 0.97 17.45
C SER A 226 7.19 0.38 17.72
N ALA A 227 7.32 -0.94 17.69
CA ALA A 227 8.61 -1.62 17.85
C ALA A 227 9.59 -1.28 16.70
N ASP A 228 9.12 -1.28 15.45
CA ASP A 228 9.93 -0.90 14.29
C ASP A 228 10.39 0.56 14.37
N ARG A 229 9.51 1.49 14.77
CA ARG A 229 9.86 2.91 14.97
C ARG A 229 10.85 3.11 16.11
N ALA A 230 10.71 2.38 17.21
CA ALA A 230 11.67 2.42 18.30
C ALA A 230 13.06 1.93 17.85
N ARG A 231 13.11 0.83 17.08
CA ARG A 231 14.35 0.30 16.51
C ARG A 231 14.97 1.26 15.50
N GLN A 232 14.16 1.88 14.64
CA GLN A 232 14.61 2.87 13.67
C GLN A 232 15.36 4.01 14.37
N LYS A 233 14.76 4.57 15.43
CA LYS A 233 15.35 5.65 16.23
C LYS A 233 16.65 5.22 16.93
N GLU A 234 16.73 3.99 17.42
CA GLU A 234 17.96 3.43 17.99
C GLU A 234 19.08 3.37 16.95
N ILE A 235 18.80 2.83 15.77
CA ILE A 235 19.77 2.70 14.68
C ILE A 235 20.23 4.07 14.17
N GLU A 236 19.34 5.06 14.09
CA GLU A 236 19.71 6.43 13.75
C GLU A 236 20.71 7.02 14.75
N GLY A 237 20.51 6.77 16.05
CA GLY A 237 21.45 7.18 17.09
C GLY A 237 22.82 6.53 16.95
N LEU A 238 22.85 5.21 16.74
CA LEU A 238 24.09 4.45 16.53
C LEU A 238 24.81 4.89 15.25
N ARG A 239 24.07 5.10 14.17
CA ARG A 239 24.59 5.61 12.90
C ARG A 239 25.21 6.98 13.05
N ALA A 240 24.57 7.90 13.78
CA ALA A 240 25.11 9.23 14.00
C ALA A 240 26.46 9.20 14.76
N ALA A 241 26.58 8.32 15.75
CA ALA A 241 27.83 8.11 16.48
C ALA A 241 28.93 7.50 15.57
N ALA A 242 28.59 6.48 14.79
CA ALA A 242 29.53 5.86 13.84
C ALA A 242 29.95 6.85 12.72
N LEU A 243 29.05 7.72 12.26
CA LEU A 243 29.38 8.75 11.27
C LEU A 243 30.40 9.77 11.81
N ALA A 244 30.34 10.10 13.09
CA ALA A 244 31.33 10.97 13.73
C ALA A 244 32.73 10.33 13.72
N ALA A 245 32.84 9.06 14.12
CA ALA A 245 34.09 8.31 14.08
C ALA A 245 34.61 8.07 12.65
N ALA A 246 33.73 7.79 11.69
CA ALA A 246 34.08 7.61 10.28
C ALA A 246 34.69 8.89 9.67
N ARG A 247 34.22 10.07 10.08
CA ARG A 247 34.79 11.37 9.66
C ARG A 247 36.21 11.61 10.19
N GLU A 248 36.58 10.97 11.28
CA GLU A 248 37.95 10.97 11.83
C GLU A 248 38.88 9.97 11.10
N GLY A 249 38.33 9.19 10.16
CA GLY A 249 39.09 8.28 9.30
C GLY A 249 39.13 6.83 9.80
N ASP A 250 38.28 6.45 10.77
CA ASP A 250 38.17 5.08 11.25
C ASP A 250 37.50 4.16 10.19
N PRO A 251 38.23 3.19 9.61
CA PRO A 251 37.67 2.29 8.61
C PRO A 251 36.59 1.33 9.16
N GLU A 252 36.62 1.00 10.46
CA GLU A 252 35.59 0.15 11.06
C GLU A 252 34.27 0.93 11.19
N ALA A 253 34.35 2.21 11.57
CA ALA A 253 33.18 3.09 11.64
C ALA A 253 32.50 3.30 10.27
N VAL A 254 33.27 3.33 9.17
CA VAL A 254 32.70 3.40 7.80
C VAL A 254 31.84 2.16 7.49
N GLU A 255 32.32 0.96 7.85
CA GLU A 255 31.58 -0.27 7.63
C GLU A 255 30.35 -0.36 8.55
N GLN A 256 30.45 0.13 9.79
CA GLN A 256 29.30 0.26 10.70
C GLN A 256 28.21 1.16 10.11
N VAL A 257 28.56 2.32 9.56
CA VAL A 257 27.61 3.22 8.90
C VAL A 257 26.89 2.52 7.74
N ARG A 258 27.60 1.73 6.93
CA ARG A 258 26.97 0.95 5.85
C ARG A 258 25.92 -0.03 6.39
N ARG A 259 26.28 -0.82 7.41
CA ARG A 259 25.35 -1.77 8.04
C ARG A 259 24.11 -1.10 8.61
N TYR A 260 24.27 0.05 9.26
CA TYR A 260 23.13 0.80 9.79
C TYR A 260 22.24 1.37 8.69
N ASN A 261 22.80 1.83 7.57
CA ASN A 261 22.00 2.25 6.42
C ASN A 261 21.16 1.09 5.87
N ASP A 262 21.76 -0.09 5.71
CA ASP A 262 21.05 -1.28 5.22
C ASP A 262 19.92 -1.71 6.18
N GLU A 263 20.16 -1.63 7.49
CA GLU A 263 19.14 -1.90 8.50
C GLU A 263 18.00 -0.86 8.48
N LEU A 264 18.31 0.44 8.33
CA LEU A 264 17.30 1.49 8.22
C LEU A 264 16.40 1.31 6.99
N VAL A 265 16.98 0.93 5.85
CA VAL A 265 16.20 0.60 4.63
C VAL A 265 15.27 -0.57 4.91
N THR A 266 15.77 -1.62 5.56
CA THR A 266 14.97 -2.80 5.91
C THR A 266 13.82 -2.45 6.86
N ILE A 267 14.06 -1.60 7.86
CA ILE A 267 13.03 -1.15 8.80
C ILE A 267 11.97 -0.31 8.06
N ALA A 268 12.39 0.61 7.19
CA ALA A 268 11.47 1.43 6.40
C ALA A 268 10.58 0.57 5.49
N ASP A 269 11.14 -0.48 4.87
CA ASP A 269 10.36 -1.45 4.11
C ASP A 269 9.31 -2.15 4.99
N ARG A 270 9.68 -2.62 6.18
CA ARG A 270 8.71 -3.24 7.11
C ARG A 270 7.60 -2.28 7.52
N ILE A 271 7.95 -1.01 7.81
CA ILE A 271 6.98 0.04 8.15
C ILE A 271 6.00 0.27 7.01
N ALA A 272 6.49 0.37 5.77
CA ALA A 272 5.65 0.52 4.60
C ALA A 272 4.74 -0.71 4.37
N ASP A 273 5.24 -1.94 4.59
CA ASP A 273 4.44 -3.17 4.45
C ASP A 273 3.33 -3.23 5.50
N LEU A 274 3.63 -2.81 6.73
CA LEU A 274 2.63 -2.65 7.79
C LEU A 274 1.58 -1.59 7.42
N GLY A 275 2.01 -0.48 6.80
CA GLY A 275 1.16 0.56 6.23
C GLY A 275 0.14 0.00 5.23
N ASP A 276 0.62 -0.66 4.17
CA ASP A 276 -0.23 -1.23 3.13
C ASP A 276 -1.20 -2.29 3.69
N ALA A 277 -0.69 -3.20 4.54
CA ALA A 277 -1.49 -4.25 5.15
C ALA A 277 -2.58 -3.69 6.08
N ALA A 278 -2.27 -2.67 6.89
CA ALA A 278 -3.24 -2.04 7.77
C ALA A 278 -4.24 -1.17 7.01
N GLY A 279 -3.81 -0.52 5.91
CA GLY A 279 -4.67 0.31 5.08
C GLY A 279 -5.91 -0.42 4.60
N SER A 280 -5.76 -1.68 4.18
CA SER A 280 -6.90 -2.53 3.78
C SER A 280 -7.89 -2.77 4.92
N GLN A 281 -7.38 -2.96 6.14
CA GLN A 281 -8.21 -3.18 7.32
C GLN A 281 -8.95 -1.91 7.75
N PHE A 282 -8.28 -0.77 7.75
CA PHE A 282 -8.92 0.50 8.10
C PHE A 282 -10.01 0.89 7.09
N GLY A 283 -9.81 0.59 5.80
CA GLY A 283 -10.86 0.74 4.79
C GLY A 283 -12.08 -0.12 5.08
N LEU A 284 -11.90 -1.38 5.47
CA LEU A 284 -12.99 -2.27 5.89
C LEU A 284 -13.64 -1.79 7.20
N VAL A 285 -12.87 -1.29 8.16
CA VAL A 285 -13.41 -0.75 9.42
C VAL A 285 -14.31 0.45 9.17
N ASN A 286 -13.94 1.33 8.24
CA ASN A 286 -14.81 2.42 7.82
C ASN A 286 -16.11 1.89 7.21
N HIS A 287 -16.04 0.84 6.39
CA HIS A 287 -17.22 0.16 5.84
C HIS A 287 -18.12 -0.45 6.93
N PHE A 288 -17.55 -1.06 7.97
CA PHE A 288 -18.33 -1.54 9.12
C PHE A 288 -19.09 -0.39 9.81
N ALA A 289 -18.44 0.77 9.99
CA ALA A 289 -19.08 1.94 10.58
C ALA A 289 -20.22 2.48 9.70
N GLU A 290 -20.07 2.47 8.37
CA GLU A 290 -21.11 2.86 7.43
C GLU A 290 -22.31 1.90 7.49
N LEU A 291 -22.07 0.59 7.41
CA LEU A 291 -23.13 -0.43 7.46
C LEU A 291 -23.83 -0.51 8.82
N ALA A 292 -23.12 -0.27 9.93
CA ALA A 292 -23.73 -0.23 11.25
C ALA A 292 -24.68 0.97 11.44
N GLN A 293 -24.54 2.02 10.62
CA GLN A 293 -25.41 3.19 10.62
C GLN A 293 -26.54 3.10 9.59
N ASP A 294 -26.45 2.17 8.65
CA ASP A 294 -27.45 1.95 7.61
C ASP A 294 -28.69 1.25 8.21
N PRO A 295 -29.86 1.91 8.28
CA PRO A 295 -31.08 1.32 8.84
C PRO A 295 -31.56 0.10 8.05
N ASP A 296 -31.24 0.00 6.76
CA ASP A 296 -31.62 -1.12 5.91
C ASP A 296 -30.69 -2.34 6.11
N PHE A 297 -29.51 -2.14 6.70
CA PHE A 297 -28.58 -3.22 6.99
C PHE A 297 -29.03 -4.08 8.17
N GLN A 298 -29.66 -3.48 9.19
CA GLN A 298 -30.20 -4.15 10.38
C GLN A 298 -29.17 -5.01 11.14
N MET A 299 -27.98 -4.45 11.42
CA MET A 299 -26.90 -5.16 12.12
C MET A 299 -27.26 -5.51 13.57
N VAL A 300 -27.04 -6.77 13.96
CA VAL A 300 -27.09 -7.18 15.37
C VAL A 300 -25.97 -6.47 16.12
N GLU A 301 -26.34 -5.76 17.18
CA GLU A 301 -25.41 -4.96 18.00
C GLU A 301 -24.66 -3.88 17.20
N GLY A 302 -25.34 -3.27 16.22
CA GLY A 302 -24.78 -2.21 15.37
C GLY A 302 -24.14 -1.05 16.14
N ASP A 303 -24.74 -0.62 17.27
CA ASP A 303 -24.17 0.43 18.13
C ASP A 303 -22.78 0.07 18.67
N TYR A 304 -22.58 -1.19 19.05
CA TYR A 304 -21.27 -1.66 19.49
C TYR A 304 -20.27 -1.65 18.33
N VAL A 305 -20.66 -2.19 17.18
CA VAL A 305 -19.79 -2.23 15.98
C VAL A 305 -19.39 -0.83 15.56
N LYS A 306 -20.32 0.14 15.59
CA LYS A 306 -20.06 1.55 15.32
C LYS A 306 -19.05 2.14 16.31
N ALA A 307 -19.23 1.92 17.60
CA ALA A 307 -18.33 2.45 18.63
C ALA A 307 -16.92 1.84 18.52
N GLU A 308 -16.85 0.53 18.27
CA GLU A 308 -15.61 -0.21 18.07
C GLU A 308 -14.85 0.28 16.83
N ALA A 309 -15.56 0.45 15.71
CA ALA A 309 -15.00 0.97 14.47
C ALA A 309 -14.47 2.39 14.65
N ALA A 310 -15.23 3.26 15.33
CA ALA A 310 -14.77 4.61 15.64
C ALA A 310 -13.50 4.63 16.51
N ARG A 311 -13.33 3.69 17.44
CA ARG A 311 -12.07 3.55 18.20
C ARG A 311 -10.90 3.18 17.29
N MET A 312 -11.09 2.21 16.41
CA MET A 312 -10.06 1.79 15.46
C MET A 312 -9.69 2.89 14.46
N LEU A 313 -10.65 3.71 14.02
CA LEU A 313 -10.37 4.85 13.15
C LEU A 313 -9.55 5.95 13.84
N ARG A 314 -9.69 6.14 15.16
CA ARG A 314 -8.77 7.01 15.92
C ARG A 314 -7.34 6.46 15.97
N ILE A 315 -7.19 5.12 16.04
CA ILE A 315 -5.87 4.48 15.96
C ILE A 315 -5.25 4.71 14.58
N LYS A 316 -6.06 4.74 13.51
CA LYS A 316 -5.58 4.99 12.14
C LYS A 316 -4.80 6.30 12.03
N GLU A 317 -5.28 7.38 12.62
CA GLU A 317 -4.64 8.71 12.52
C GLU A 317 -3.19 8.68 13.07
N GLU A 318 -3.01 8.06 14.23
CA GLU A 318 -1.68 7.87 14.82
C GLU A 318 -0.83 6.88 13.99
N PHE A 319 -1.44 5.80 13.53
CA PHE A 319 -0.78 4.77 12.73
C PHE A 319 -0.24 5.33 11.40
N ASP A 320 -1.08 6.06 10.65
CA ASP A 320 -0.71 6.70 9.38
C ASP A 320 0.46 7.67 9.57
N ARG A 321 0.42 8.48 10.65
CA ARG A 321 1.51 9.40 10.99
C ARG A 321 2.80 8.66 11.26
N MET A 322 2.76 7.59 12.05
CA MET A 322 3.95 6.77 12.35
C MET A 322 4.52 6.11 11.10
N VAL A 323 3.67 5.67 10.16
CA VAL A 323 4.11 5.13 8.87
C VAL A 323 4.80 6.22 8.04
N ALA A 324 4.15 7.38 7.85
CA ALA A 324 4.67 8.49 7.06
C ALA A 324 6.04 8.96 7.58
N GLU A 325 6.15 9.23 8.88
CA GLU A 325 7.43 9.60 9.49
C GLU A 325 8.48 8.49 9.36
N GLY A 326 8.08 7.22 9.40
CA GLY A 326 8.99 6.08 9.24
C GLY A 326 9.57 5.95 7.85
N THR A 327 8.77 6.23 6.83
CA THR A 327 9.18 6.16 5.43
C THR A 327 9.95 7.40 4.99
N ASP A 328 9.56 8.59 5.45
CA ASP A 328 10.19 9.86 5.06
C ASP A 328 11.62 9.97 5.58
N ILE A 329 11.85 9.58 6.84
CA ILE A 329 13.20 9.63 7.44
C ILE A 329 14.18 8.75 6.66
N SER A 330 13.72 7.62 6.11
CA SER A 330 14.56 6.76 5.27
C SER A 330 14.95 7.44 3.95
N MET A 331 14.02 8.14 3.32
CA MET A 331 14.27 8.91 2.09
C MET A 331 15.28 10.03 2.35
N GLU A 332 15.10 10.81 3.41
CA GLU A 332 16.03 11.89 3.79
C GLU A 332 17.42 11.35 4.12
N ALA A 333 17.51 10.24 4.87
CA ALA A 333 18.78 9.62 5.22
C ALA A 333 19.54 9.12 3.96
N MET A 334 18.80 8.63 2.97
CA MET A 334 19.34 8.17 1.68
C MET A 334 19.80 9.34 0.81
N GLU A 335 18.99 10.40 0.67
CA GLU A 335 19.38 11.62 -0.06
C GLU A 335 20.64 12.23 0.53
N LYS A 336 20.72 12.32 1.86
CA LYS A 336 21.91 12.80 2.55
C LYS A 336 23.12 11.91 2.31
N MET A 337 22.95 10.58 2.30
CA MET A 337 24.02 9.64 1.97
C MET A 337 24.50 9.82 0.51
N LEU A 338 23.58 9.91 -0.45
CA LEU A 338 23.88 10.14 -1.86
C LEU A 338 24.59 11.48 -2.08
N GLN A 339 24.14 12.52 -1.38
CA GLN A 339 24.75 13.83 -1.42
C GLN A 339 26.16 13.81 -0.80
N GLU A 340 26.36 13.14 0.33
CA GLU A 340 27.68 12.96 0.95
C GLU A 340 28.65 12.16 0.06
N MET A 341 28.15 11.23 -0.77
CA MET A 341 28.96 10.54 -1.78
C MET A 341 29.24 11.40 -3.03
N SER A 342 28.28 12.24 -3.43
CA SER A 342 28.38 13.14 -4.59
C SER A 342 29.28 14.35 -4.32
N ASP A 343 29.24 14.89 -3.11
CA ASP A 343 30.00 16.08 -2.66
C ASP A 343 31.48 15.76 -2.37
N GLY A 344 32.11 14.92 -3.19
CA GLY A 344 33.53 14.56 -3.15
C GLY A 344 34.51 15.73 -3.38
N ARG A 345 34.37 16.86 -2.69
CA ARG A 345 35.33 17.97 -2.65
C ARG A 345 35.51 18.54 -1.23
N ARG A 346 36.73 18.28 -0.73
CA ARG A 346 37.49 18.94 0.36
C ARG A 346 37.19 18.52 1.81
N GLY A 347 37.39 17.25 2.09
CA GLY A 347 37.61 16.72 3.44
C GLY A 347 37.72 15.20 3.35
N SER A 348 38.93 14.65 3.36
CA SER A 348 39.26 13.32 2.84
C SER A 348 38.47 12.13 3.42
N LEU A 349 37.71 11.45 2.56
CA LEU A 349 37.73 9.98 2.50
C LEU A 349 38.45 9.59 1.21
N ARG A 350 39.77 9.38 1.31
CA ARG A 350 40.58 8.88 0.18
C ARG A 350 40.28 7.39 0.01
N PHE A 351 39.29 7.05 -0.80
CA PHE A 351 39.18 5.70 -1.35
C PHE A 351 40.31 5.48 -2.37
N LYS A 352 41.02 4.36 -2.25
CA LYS A 352 42.06 3.97 -3.22
C LYS A 352 41.45 3.95 -4.62
N LYS A 353 42.18 4.52 -5.58
CA LYS A 353 41.84 4.60 -7.00
C LYS A 353 41.56 3.20 -7.55
N GLY A 354 40.29 2.85 -7.74
CA GLY A 354 39.89 1.53 -8.28
C GLY A 354 38.48 1.04 -7.94
N SER A 355 37.80 1.56 -6.91
CA SER A 355 36.44 1.12 -6.56
C SER A 355 35.40 2.05 -7.19
N SER A 356 34.89 1.65 -8.35
CA SER A 356 33.74 2.29 -9.00
C SER A 356 32.42 1.88 -8.31
N ALA A 357 31.38 2.69 -8.50
CA ALA A 357 30.01 2.54 -7.99
C ALA A 357 29.31 1.17 -8.21
N GLN A 358 29.98 0.21 -8.85
CA GLN A 358 29.56 -1.19 -9.00
C GLN A 358 29.79 -2.02 -7.73
N ASP A 359 30.76 -1.66 -6.86
CA ASP A 359 31.02 -2.42 -5.62
C ASP A 359 29.97 -2.16 -4.52
N LEU A 360 29.12 -1.15 -4.67
CA LEU A 360 28.09 -0.77 -3.70
C LEU A 360 26.79 -1.58 -3.84
N TRP A 361 26.59 -2.22 -4.99
CA TRP A 361 25.42 -3.03 -5.30
C TRP A 361 25.94 -4.33 -5.88
N GLY A 362 26.17 -5.34 -5.02
CA GLY A 362 26.82 -6.60 -5.38
C GLY A 362 26.34 -7.20 -6.71
N ASP A 363 27.29 -7.84 -7.43
CA ASP A 363 27.17 -8.32 -8.80
C ASP A 363 25.74 -8.69 -9.25
N GLU A 364 25.22 -7.96 -10.24
CA GLU A 364 24.23 -8.52 -11.15
C GLU A 364 24.89 -9.72 -11.84
N GLN A 365 24.52 -10.94 -11.43
CA GLN A 365 24.92 -12.15 -12.13
C GLN A 365 24.48 -12.05 -13.59
N LYS A 366 25.43 -11.75 -14.47
CA LYS A 366 25.31 -12.01 -15.90
C LYS A 366 25.31 -13.53 -16.08
N GLU A 367 24.13 -14.11 -16.22
CA GLU A 367 23.95 -15.45 -16.77
C GLU A 367 24.54 -15.45 -18.19
N THR A 368 25.76 -15.96 -18.34
CA THR A 368 26.33 -16.36 -19.63
C THR A 368 25.74 -17.71 -19.99
N THR A 369 24.87 -17.73 -20.99
CA THR A 369 24.40 -18.95 -21.68
C THR A 369 25.50 -19.47 -22.61
N PRO A 370 25.74 -20.78 -22.72
CA PRO A 370 26.21 -21.40 -23.94
C PRO A 370 25.06 -21.62 -24.93
#